data_AF-A0A7C5G9V6-F1
#
_entry.id   AF-A0A7C5G9V6-F1
#
_cell.length_a   1.000
_cell.length_b   1.000
_cell.length_c   1.000
_cell.angle_alpha   90.00
_cell.angle_beta   90.00
_cell.angle_gamma   90.00
#
_symmetry.space_group_name_H-M   'P 1'
#
loop_
_entity.id
_entity.type
_entity.pdbx_description
1 polymer ?
#
loop_
_entity_poly.entity_id
_entity_poly.type
_entity_poly.pdbx_seq_one_letter_code
_entity_poly.pdbx_strand_id
1 'polypeptide(L)'
;MWSFQLAYATALIQAAPSKFFGGVLVLDSSGDPLEFRCTTPVQPLPIQHVLWGQRLKRYILTELLLIPLVNSLKTPCDLVLVEDADFLGARTKISVPLLLVSQGGGQQGPEDEDRTVIFADPLAPEQKICLTCTRGFEDDLDSGRRLVEAFARSCVPLEPFRRIEEALKLLKPQLESRA
;
A
#
# COMPACT_ATOMS: atom_id res chain seq x y z
N MET A 1 9.26 -22.47 -10.21
CA MET A 1 9.17 -21.09 -9.67
C MET A 1 8.10 -21.14 -8.59
N TRP A 2 8.39 -20.70 -7.36
CA TRP A 2 7.35 -20.60 -6.33
C TRP A 2 6.33 -19.55 -6.77
N SER A 3 5.04 -19.88 -6.70
CA SER A 3 3.95 -18.95 -7.01
C SER A 3 3.58 -18.19 -5.74
N PHE A 4 3.58 -16.86 -5.81
CA PHE A 4 3.15 -15.97 -4.75
C PHE A 4 2.38 -14.79 -5.37
N GLN A 5 1.59 -14.11 -4.55
CA GLN A 5 0.70 -13.03 -4.96
C GLN A 5 0.93 -11.81 -4.07
N LEU A 6 1.20 -10.66 -4.68
CA LEU A 6 1.43 -9.41 -3.97
C LEU A 6 0.25 -8.47 -4.19
N ALA A 7 -0.31 -7.95 -3.11
CA ALA A 7 -1.29 -6.89 -3.17
C ALA A 7 -0.59 -5.53 -3.00
N TYR A 8 -0.86 -4.60 -3.89
CA TYR A 8 -0.42 -3.22 -3.81
C TYR A 8 -1.61 -2.34 -3.50
N ALA A 9 -1.51 -1.45 -2.51
CA ALA A 9 -2.58 -0.53 -2.16
C ALA A 9 -2.08 0.91 -2.04
N THR A 10 -2.84 1.83 -2.61
CA THR A 10 -2.58 3.28 -2.52
C THR A 10 -3.88 4.06 -2.56
N ALA A 11 -3.81 5.37 -2.34
CA ALA A 11 -4.94 6.27 -2.40
C ALA A 11 -4.65 7.52 -3.23
N LEU A 12 -5.58 7.87 -4.11
CA LEU A 12 -5.62 9.18 -4.76
C LEU A 12 -6.33 10.18 -3.83
N ILE A 13 -5.65 11.27 -3.48
CA ILE A 13 -6.18 12.32 -2.60
C ILE A 13 -6.41 13.60 -3.41
N GLN A 14 -7.67 14.03 -3.48
CA GLN A 14 -8.04 15.35 -4.01
C GLN A 14 -8.13 16.35 -2.86
N ALA A 15 -7.57 17.55 -3.04
CA ALA A 15 -7.51 18.57 -1.98
C ALA A 15 -8.80 19.39 -1.79
N ALA A 16 -9.58 19.63 -2.86
CA ALA A 16 -10.74 20.52 -2.81
C ALA A 16 -11.92 20.02 -3.68
N PRO A 17 -13.07 19.63 -3.09
CA PRO A 17 -13.19 19.21 -1.69
C PRO A 17 -12.26 18.01 -1.39
N SER A 18 -11.93 17.79 -0.11
CA SER A 18 -11.09 16.64 0.27
C SER A 18 -11.80 15.33 -0.06
N LYS A 19 -11.25 14.56 -1.00
CA LYS A 19 -11.77 13.25 -1.39
C LYS A 19 -10.65 12.24 -1.46
N PHE A 20 -10.90 11.05 -0.96
CA PHE A 20 -9.97 9.93 -0.96
C PHE A 20 -10.55 8.79 -1.77
N PHE A 21 -9.76 8.28 -2.72
CA PHE A 21 -10.11 7.12 -3.53
C PHE A 21 -9.07 6.05 -3.26
N GLY A 22 -9.46 4.95 -2.62
CA GLY A 22 -8.56 3.83 -2.36
C GLY A 22 -8.58 2.83 -3.52
N GLY A 23 -7.43 2.26 -3.84
CA GLY A 23 -7.30 1.16 -4.79
C GLY A 23 -6.38 0.07 -4.27
N VAL A 24 -6.68 -1.18 -4.62
CA VAL A 24 -5.80 -2.33 -4.41
C VAL A 24 -5.69 -3.14 -5.70
N LEU A 25 -4.47 -3.56 -6.03
CA LEU A 25 -4.15 -4.40 -7.18
C LEU A 25 -3.38 -5.62 -6.71
N VAL A 26 -3.89 -6.81 -6.98
CA VAL A 26 -3.20 -8.08 -6.74
C VAL A 26 -2.50 -8.50 -8.03
N LEU A 27 -1.21 -8.76 -7.92
CA LEU A 27 -0.35 -9.26 -9.00
C LEU A 27 0.15 -10.67 -8.68
N ASP A 28 0.37 -11.46 -9.72
CA ASP A 28 1.16 -12.69 -9.59
C ASP A 28 2.67 -12.40 -9.51
N SER A 29 3.47 -13.46 -9.39
CA SER A 29 4.93 -13.38 -9.32
C SER A 29 5.60 -12.81 -10.59
N SER A 30 4.88 -12.76 -11.70
CA SER A 30 5.34 -12.23 -12.99
C SER A 30 4.89 -10.79 -13.25
N GLY A 31 4.08 -10.21 -12.35
CA GLY A 31 3.58 -8.84 -12.45
C GLY A 31 2.29 -8.71 -13.25
N ASP A 32 1.65 -9.83 -13.60
CA ASP A 32 0.38 -9.84 -14.29
C ASP A 32 -0.78 -9.54 -13.31
N PRO A 33 -1.73 -8.66 -13.68
CA PRO A 33 -2.83 -8.29 -12.80
C PRO A 33 -3.85 -9.41 -12.67
N LEU A 34 -4.08 -9.85 -11.43
CA LEU A 34 -5.06 -10.90 -11.10
C LEU A 34 -6.40 -10.33 -10.62
N GLU A 35 -6.36 -9.29 -9.79
CA GLU A 35 -7.56 -8.65 -9.24
C GLU A 35 -7.31 -7.18 -8.98
N PHE A 36 -8.26 -6.32 -9.38
CA PHE A 36 -8.26 -4.90 -9.04
C PHE A 36 -9.56 -4.53 -8.34
N ARG A 37 -9.45 -3.77 -7.25
CA ARG A 37 -10.60 -3.20 -6.52
C ARG A 37 -10.34 -1.74 -6.18
N CYS A 38 -11.40 -0.97 -6.06
CA CYS A 38 -11.35 0.40 -5.58
C CYS A 38 -12.57 0.74 -4.73
N THR A 39 -12.46 1.79 -3.93
CA THR A 39 -13.55 2.31 -3.10
C THR A 39 -14.39 3.33 -3.87
N THR A 40 -15.61 3.58 -3.40
CA THR A 40 -16.28 4.87 -3.64
C THR A 40 -15.48 5.99 -2.95
N PRO A 41 -15.59 7.26 -3.40
CA PRO A 41 -14.89 8.36 -2.77
C PRO A 41 -15.30 8.51 -1.31
N VAL A 42 -14.31 8.58 -0.42
CA VAL A 42 -14.52 9.01 0.96
C VAL A 42 -14.35 10.52 1.02
N GLN A 43 -15.43 11.23 1.35
CA GLN A 43 -15.43 12.67 1.53
C GLN A 43 -15.71 13.02 3.00
N PRO A 44 -14.67 13.29 3.81
CA PRO A 44 -14.89 13.72 5.19
C PRO A 44 -15.67 15.05 5.26
N LEU A 45 -16.54 15.15 6.25
CA LEU A 45 -17.30 16.38 6.55
C LEU A 45 -16.37 17.45 7.16
N PRO A 46 -16.66 18.76 7.00
CA PRO A 46 -15.85 19.82 7.61
C PRO A 46 -15.63 19.65 9.12
N ILE A 47 -16.65 19.21 9.86
CA ILE A 47 -16.54 18.96 11.31
C ILE A 47 -15.53 17.84 11.64
N GLN A 48 -15.41 16.84 10.76
CA GLN A 48 -14.48 15.72 10.93
C GLN A 48 -13.03 16.21 10.83
N HIS A 49 -12.73 17.16 9.94
CA HIS A 49 -11.43 17.81 9.88
C HIS A 49 -11.07 18.54 11.18
N VAL A 50 -12.03 19.25 11.77
CA VAL A 50 -11.83 19.99 13.03
C VAL A 50 -11.58 19.02 14.20
N LEU A 51 -12.39 17.95 14.30
CA LEU A 51 -12.33 17.04 15.44
C LEU A 51 -11.11 16.12 15.43
N TRP A 52 -10.70 15.62 14.25
CA TRP A 52 -9.61 14.65 14.15
C TRP A 52 -8.25 15.26 13.82
N GLY A 53 -8.22 16.47 13.24
CA GLY A 53 -6.98 17.13 12.87
C GLY A 53 -6.06 16.22 12.05
N GLN A 54 -4.80 16.11 12.48
CA GLN A 54 -3.77 15.32 11.78
C GLN A 54 -4.06 13.81 11.74
N ARG A 55 -4.89 13.29 12.65
CA ARG A 55 -5.23 11.85 12.67
C ARG A 55 -6.24 11.45 11.60
N LEU A 56 -6.93 12.40 10.99
CA LEU A 56 -8.01 12.13 10.04
C LEU A 56 -7.51 11.33 8.83
N LYS A 57 -6.38 11.73 8.24
CA LYS A 57 -5.80 11.05 7.07
C LYS A 57 -5.52 9.59 7.40
N ARG A 58 -4.80 9.33 8.49
CA ARG A 58 -4.50 7.96 8.96
C ARG A 58 -5.76 7.13 9.15
N TYR A 59 -6.78 7.69 9.82
CA TYR A 59 -8.05 6.99 10.01
C TYR A 59 -8.72 6.62 8.69
N ILE A 60 -8.79 7.55 7.74
CA ILE A 60 -9.39 7.29 6.41
C ILE A 60 -8.60 6.21 5.68
N LEU A 61 -7.28 6.36 5.56
CA LEU A 61 -6.43 5.42 4.83
C LEU A 61 -6.49 4.00 5.43
N THR A 62 -6.50 3.88 6.75
CA THR A 62 -6.54 2.57 7.43
C THR A 62 -7.95 1.98 7.48
N GLU A 63 -8.86 2.63 8.20
CA GLU A 63 -10.18 2.08 8.57
C GLU A 63 -11.18 2.11 7.41
N LEU A 64 -11.11 3.13 6.56
CA LEU A 64 -12.12 3.34 5.52
C LEU A 64 -11.66 2.85 4.14
N LEU A 65 -10.35 2.76 3.89
CA LEU A 65 -9.81 2.30 2.62
C LEU A 65 -9.15 0.93 2.73
N LEU A 66 -7.98 0.83 3.35
CA LEU A 66 -7.15 -0.36 3.24
C LEU A 66 -7.78 -1.62 3.85
N ILE A 67 -8.30 -1.53 5.08
CA ILE A 67 -8.90 -2.68 5.75
C ILE A 67 -10.09 -3.23 4.94
N PRO A 68 -11.09 -2.42 4.52
CA PRO A 68 -12.16 -2.89 3.65
C PRO A 68 -11.68 -3.44 2.30
N LEU A 69 -10.70 -2.79 1.66
CA LEU A 69 -10.17 -3.23 0.36
C LEU A 69 -9.55 -4.62 0.48
N VAL A 70 -8.63 -4.81 1.43
CA VAL A 70 -7.93 -6.10 1.66
C VAL A 70 -8.92 -7.19 2.05
N ASN A 71 -9.85 -6.91 2.96
CA ASN A 71 -10.87 -7.88 3.39
C ASN A 71 -11.87 -8.26 2.27
N SER A 72 -11.98 -7.43 1.24
CA SER A 72 -12.86 -7.69 0.09
C SER A 72 -12.19 -8.49 -1.03
N LEU A 73 -10.88 -8.67 -1.00
CA LEU A 73 -10.14 -9.44 -2.01
C LEU A 73 -10.65 -10.88 -2.08
N LYS A 74 -10.82 -11.38 -3.31
CA LYS A 74 -11.20 -12.78 -3.56
C LYS A 74 -9.99 -13.62 -3.91
N THR A 75 -8.98 -12.99 -4.51
CA THR A 75 -7.68 -13.55 -4.78
C THR A 75 -6.85 -13.48 -3.49
N PRO A 76 -6.29 -14.61 -3.00
CA PRO A 76 -5.42 -14.58 -1.84
C PRO A 76 -4.18 -13.71 -2.12
N CYS A 77 -3.55 -13.18 -1.08
CA CYS A 77 -2.26 -12.50 -1.23
C CYS A 77 -1.37 -12.85 -0.04
N ASP A 78 -0.07 -12.94 -0.33
CA ASP A 78 0.95 -13.33 0.65
C ASP A 78 1.52 -12.10 1.38
N LEU A 79 1.38 -10.92 0.77
CA LEU A 79 1.88 -9.65 1.29
C LEU A 79 1.07 -8.50 0.70
N VAL A 80 0.77 -7.50 1.55
CA VAL A 80 0.25 -6.20 1.14
C VAL A 80 1.37 -5.16 1.21
N LEU A 81 1.54 -4.39 0.14
CA LEU A 81 2.50 -3.30 0.01
C LEU A 81 1.76 -1.97 -0.12
N VAL A 82 2.26 -0.97 0.61
CA VAL A 82 1.77 0.42 0.58
C VAL A 82 2.94 1.37 0.40
N GLU A 83 2.68 2.59 -0.07
CA GLU A 83 3.69 3.63 -0.27
C GLU A 83 3.51 4.85 0.68
N ASP A 84 2.46 4.86 1.49
CA ASP A 84 2.20 5.88 2.50
C ASP A 84 2.19 5.25 3.91
N ALA A 85 3.06 5.75 4.80
CA ALA A 85 3.22 5.23 6.16
C ALA A 85 1.94 5.32 6.99
N ASP A 86 1.00 6.22 6.64
CA ASP A 86 -0.29 6.32 7.32
C ASP A 86 -1.15 5.06 7.16
N PHE A 87 -0.87 4.19 6.18
CA PHE A 87 -1.54 2.90 6.03
C PHE A 87 -1.09 1.84 7.05
N LEU A 88 0.12 1.96 7.64
CA LEU A 88 0.70 0.90 8.47
C LEU A 88 -0.18 0.51 9.66
N GLY A 89 -0.96 1.46 10.21
CA GLY A 89 -1.90 1.18 11.30
C GLY A 89 -2.90 0.04 11.01
N ALA A 90 -3.19 -0.23 9.74
CA ALA A 90 -4.09 -1.31 9.32
C ALA A 90 -3.57 -2.71 9.65
N ARG A 91 -2.24 -2.91 9.79
CA ARG A 91 -1.63 -4.23 10.03
C ARG A 91 -2.22 -4.95 11.24
N THR A 92 -2.60 -4.19 12.27
CA THR A 92 -3.22 -4.71 13.50
C THR A 92 -4.61 -5.34 13.29
N LYS A 93 -5.23 -5.12 12.13
CA LYS A 93 -6.62 -5.50 11.84
C LYS A 93 -6.77 -6.36 10.58
N ILE A 94 -5.67 -6.65 9.87
CA ILE A 94 -5.66 -7.54 8.72
C ILE A 94 -4.78 -8.76 9.01
N SER A 95 -5.12 -9.90 8.41
CA SER A 95 -4.42 -11.17 8.63
C SER A 95 -3.18 -11.36 7.76
N VAL A 96 -3.04 -10.56 6.70
CA VAL A 96 -1.93 -10.62 5.75
C VAL A 96 -0.82 -9.64 6.19
N PRO A 97 0.47 -10.00 6.06
CA PRO A 97 1.59 -9.07 6.28
C PRO A 97 1.41 -7.75 5.52
N LEU A 98 1.81 -6.63 6.15
CA LEU A 98 1.70 -5.29 5.57
C LEU A 98 3.01 -4.54 5.74
N LEU A 99 3.60 -4.15 4.61
CA LEU A 99 4.84 -3.40 4.59
C LEU A 99 4.70 -2.10 3.80
N LEU A 100 5.30 -1.04 4.34
CA LEU A 100 5.60 0.16 3.58
C LEU A 100 6.80 -0.14 2.69
N VAL A 101 6.70 0.13 1.40
CA VAL A 101 7.82 0.05 0.47
C VAL A 101 8.18 1.44 -0.04
N SER A 102 9.47 1.74 -0.07
CA SER A 102 9.99 2.97 -0.66
C SER A 102 11.32 2.71 -1.36
N GLN A 103 11.70 3.63 -2.25
CA GLN A 103 13.02 3.66 -2.87
C GLN A 103 13.90 4.69 -2.20
N GLY A 104 15.19 4.35 -2.07
CA GLY A 104 16.21 5.22 -1.50
C GLY A 104 16.35 5.03 0.00
N GLY A 105 17.58 5.24 0.51
CA GLY A 105 17.85 5.26 1.94
C GLY A 105 17.23 6.51 2.55
N GLY A 106 15.93 6.44 2.86
CA GLY A 106 15.23 7.47 3.61
C GLY A 106 15.98 7.79 4.90
N GLN A 107 15.87 9.03 5.38
CA GLN A 107 16.46 9.44 6.64
C GLN A 107 15.86 8.60 7.77
N GLN A 108 16.57 7.53 8.14
CA GLN A 108 16.22 6.67 9.25
C GLN A 108 16.35 7.50 10.52
N GLY A 109 15.23 7.74 11.20
CA GLY A 109 15.31 8.06 12.62
C GLY A 109 15.85 6.83 13.37
N PRO A 110 16.55 7.00 14.50
CA PRO A 110 17.04 5.87 15.31
C PRO A 110 15.92 4.93 15.79
N GLU A 111 14.65 5.34 15.71
CA GLU A 111 13.48 4.55 16.11
C GLU A 111 13.01 3.52 15.08
N ASP A 112 13.48 3.59 13.83
CA ASP A 112 13.02 2.71 12.73
C ASP A 112 14.07 1.68 12.28
N GLU A 113 15.24 1.60 12.93
CA GLU A 113 16.31 0.64 12.60
C GLU A 113 15.82 -0.82 12.67
N ASP A 114 15.17 -1.21 13.78
CA ASP A 114 14.69 -2.59 13.97
C ASP A 114 13.44 -2.93 13.13
N ARG A 115 12.79 -1.90 12.57
CA ARG A 115 11.52 -2.02 11.84
C ARG A 115 11.68 -1.88 10.34
N THR A 116 12.91 -1.71 9.86
CA THR A 116 13.21 -1.44 8.46
C THR A 116 14.31 -2.35 7.95
N VAL A 117 14.06 -3.00 6.81
CA VAL A 117 15.11 -3.72 6.08
C VAL A 117 15.39 -3.01 4.76
N ILE A 118 16.69 -2.93 4.43
CA ILE A 118 17.16 -2.31 3.20
C ILE A 118 17.95 -3.35 2.41
N PHE A 119 17.66 -3.46 1.12
CA PHE A 119 18.37 -4.33 0.19
C PHE A 119 18.48 -3.68 -1.19
N ALA A 120 19.41 -4.16 -2.01
CA ALA A 120 19.58 -3.66 -3.37
C ALA A 120 18.49 -4.21 -4.30
N ASP A 121 18.03 -3.39 -5.24
CA ASP A 121 17.15 -3.86 -6.31
C ASP A 121 17.92 -4.86 -7.21
N PRO A 122 17.41 -6.10 -7.40
CA PRO A 122 18.07 -7.10 -8.24
C PRO A 122 18.28 -6.69 -9.71
N LEU A 123 17.43 -5.80 -10.25
CA LEU A 123 17.53 -5.31 -11.63
C LEU A 123 18.26 -3.98 -11.74
N ALA A 124 18.39 -3.25 -10.62
CA ALA A 124 19.07 -1.96 -10.54
C ALA A 124 19.89 -1.86 -9.23
N PRO A 125 21.05 -2.55 -9.11
CA PRO A 125 21.77 -2.70 -7.84
C PRO A 125 22.21 -1.39 -7.15
N GLU A 126 22.27 -0.30 -7.90
CA GLU A 126 22.51 1.06 -7.39
C GLU A 126 21.31 1.63 -6.61
N GLN A 127 20.11 1.11 -6.85
CA GLN A 127 18.89 1.47 -6.15
C GLN A 127 18.69 0.58 -4.93
N LYS A 128 18.24 1.21 -3.85
CA LYS A 128 17.89 0.51 -2.60
C LYS A 128 16.39 0.48 -2.43
N ILE A 129 15.88 -0.70 -2.10
CA ILE A 129 14.50 -0.91 -1.68
C ILE A 129 14.50 -0.95 -0.16
N CYS A 130 13.62 -0.15 0.44
CA CYS A 130 13.39 -0.10 1.87
C CYS A 130 12.01 -0.66 2.17
N LEU A 131 11.93 -1.63 3.07
CA LEU A 131 10.68 -2.15 3.60
C LEU A 131 10.58 -1.81 5.08
N THR A 132 9.48 -1.19 5.49
CA THR A 132 9.22 -0.83 6.89
C THR A 132 7.93 -1.51 7.36
N CYS A 133 7.97 -2.10 8.54
CA CYS A 133 6.81 -2.77 9.14
C CYS A 133 6.12 -1.91 10.20
N THR A 134 4.95 -2.37 10.63
CA THR A 134 4.29 -1.85 11.82
C THR A 134 4.99 -2.36 13.08
N ARG A 135 5.14 -1.52 14.10
CA ARG A 135 5.77 -1.93 15.36
C ARG A 135 5.06 -3.15 15.98
N GLY A 136 5.83 -4.14 16.41
CA GLY A 136 5.31 -5.42 16.91
C GLY A 136 5.00 -6.46 15.83
N PHE A 137 5.31 -6.15 14.56
CA PHE A 137 5.15 -7.05 13.40
C PHE A 137 6.46 -7.15 12.60
N GLU A 138 7.60 -7.12 13.29
CA GLU A 138 8.93 -7.19 12.69
C GLU A 138 9.15 -8.50 11.90
N ASP A 139 8.47 -9.59 12.29
CA ASP A 139 8.48 -10.86 11.57
C ASP A 139 7.96 -10.74 10.12
N ASP A 140 7.12 -9.75 9.81
CA ASP A 140 6.65 -9.49 8.44
C ASP A 140 7.81 -9.16 7.50
N LEU A 141 8.89 -8.54 8.01
CA LEU A 141 10.04 -8.08 7.23
C LEU A 141 10.79 -9.24 6.58
N ASP A 142 10.97 -10.35 7.30
CA ASP A 142 11.72 -11.51 6.80
C ASP A 142 11.00 -12.17 5.62
N SER A 143 9.69 -12.41 5.75
CA SER A 143 8.88 -12.95 4.66
C SER A 143 8.73 -11.94 3.52
N GLY A 144 8.45 -10.67 3.86
CA GLY A 144 8.18 -9.65 2.87
C GLY A 144 9.41 -9.31 2.03
N ARG A 145 10.60 -9.26 2.64
CA ARG A 145 11.87 -9.09 1.92
C ARG A 145 12.05 -10.17 0.86
N ARG A 146 11.86 -11.45 1.21
CA ARG A 146 12.04 -12.56 0.27
C ARG A 146 11.07 -12.47 -0.90
N LEU A 147 9.81 -12.12 -0.63
CA LEU A 147 8.78 -11.96 -1.66
C LEU A 147 9.07 -10.78 -2.59
N VAL A 148 9.43 -9.63 -2.03
CA VAL A 148 9.77 -8.43 -2.81
C VAL A 148 11.05 -8.64 -3.61
N GLU A 149 12.10 -9.24 -3.03
CA GLU A 149 13.33 -9.59 -3.77
C GLU A 149 13.05 -10.58 -4.91
N ALA A 150 12.12 -11.52 -4.73
CA ALA A 150 11.72 -12.45 -5.79
C ALA A 150 10.96 -11.73 -6.90
N PHE A 151 10.00 -10.87 -6.56
CA PHE A 151 9.23 -10.07 -7.52
C PHE A 151 10.12 -9.09 -8.29
N ALA A 152 11.08 -8.48 -7.59
CA ALA A 152 12.01 -7.51 -8.15
C ALA A 152 12.96 -8.11 -9.20
N ARG A 153 13.03 -9.44 -9.36
CA ARG A 153 13.77 -10.10 -10.46
C ARG A 153 13.04 -10.05 -11.80
N SER A 154 11.75 -9.72 -11.80
CA SER A 154 10.91 -9.71 -13.00
C SER A 154 10.18 -8.38 -13.20
N CYS A 155 9.98 -7.60 -12.14
CA CYS A 155 9.22 -6.35 -12.18
C CYS A 155 9.86 -5.25 -11.32
N VAL A 156 9.58 -3.99 -11.64
CA VAL A 156 9.98 -2.85 -10.80
C VAL A 156 9.02 -2.74 -9.61
N PRO A 157 9.46 -2.90 -8.35
CA PRO A 157 8.54 -3.09 -7.22
C PRO A 157 7.57 -1.94 -6.94
N LEU A 158 7.90 -0.69 -7.30
CA LEU A 158 7.03 0.48 -7.05
C LEU A 158 6.12 0.83 -8.24
N GLU A 159 6.38 0.28 -9.42
CA GLU A 159 5.58 0.59 -10.61
C GLU A 159 4.09 0.21 -10.47
N PRO A 160 3.70 -0.87 -9.77
CA PRO A 160 2.28 -1.21 -9.57
C PRO A 160 1.43 -0.11 -8.92
N PHE A 161 2.00 0.74 -8.06
CA PHE A 161 1.27 1.87 -7.46
C PHE A 161 0.81 2.88 -8.52
N ARG A 162 1.64 3.13 -9.54
CA ARG A 162 1.29 4.01 -10.66
C ARG A 162 0.13 3.45 -11.46
N ARG A 163 0.09 2.12 -11.69
CA ARG A 163 -1.04 1.46 -12.36
C ARG A 163 -2.34 1.70 -11.60
N ILE A 164 -2.32 1.59 -10.27
CA ILE A 164 -3.48 1.85 -9.41
C ILE A 164 -3.90 3.31 -9.52
N GLU A 165 -2.96 4.25 -9.41
CA GLU A 165 -3.29 5.68 -9.54
C GLU A 165 -3.92 6.03 -10.89
N GLU A 166 -3.38 5.50 -11.99
CA GLU A 166 -3.90 5.71 -13.33
C GLU A 166 -5.31 5.11 -13.47
N ALA A 167 -5.53 3.90 -12.97
CA ALA A 167 -6.84 3.28 -12.93
C ALA A 167 -7.85 4.11 -12.12
N LEU A 168 -7.45 4.61 -10.95
CA LEU A 168 -8.30 5.49 -10.12
C LEU A 168 -8.62 6.82 -10.85
N LYS A 169 -7.64 7.43 -11.53
CA LYS A 169 -7.85 8.65 -12.32
C LYS A 169 -8.85 8.42 -13.45
N LEU A 170 -8.81 7.27 -14.12
CA LEU A 170 -9.75 6.89 -15.19
C LEU A 170 -11.16 6.60 -14.66
N LEU A 171 -11.27 5.93 -13.52
CA LEU A 171 -12.56 5.53 -12.94
C LEU A 171 -13.23 6.64 -12.13
N LYS A 172 -12.48 7.65 -11.71
CA LYS A 172 -12.96 8.75 -10.85
C LYS A 172 -14.32 9.33 -11.27
N PRO A 173 -14.60 9.67 -12.55
CA PRO A 173 -15.90 10.23 -12.93
C PRO A 173 -17.08 9.31 -12.62
N GLN A 174 -16.87 7.99 -12.74
CA GLN A 174 -17.88 6.96 -12.50
C GLN A 174 -18.03 6.67 -11.00
N LEU A 175 -16.94 6.76 -10.24
CA LEU A 175 -16.95 6.60 -8.79
C LEU A 175 -17.67 7.77 -8.12
N GLU A 176 -17.54 8.98 -8.66
CA GLU A 176 -18.21 10.17 -8.16
C GLU A 176 -19.71 10.19 -8.46
N SER A 177 -20.17 9.57 -9.55
CA SER A 177 -21.61 9.47 -9.85
C SER A 177 -22.36 8.43 -9.02
N ARG A 178 -21.64 7.56 -8.30
CA ARG A 178 -22.17 6.45 -7.50
C ARG A 178 -22.22 6.75 -5.99
N ALA A 179 -21.62 7.86 -5.55
CA ALA A 179 -21.58 8.32 -4.17
C ALA A 179 -22.76 9.24 -3.87
#